data_AF-A0A3M0IWE1-F1
#
_entry.id   AF-A0A3M0IWE1-F1
#
_cell.length_a   1.000
_cell.length_b   1.000
_cell.length_c   1.000
_cell.angle_alpha   90.00
_cell.angle_beta   90.00
_cell.angle_gamma   90.00
#
_symmetry.space_group_name_H-M   'P 1'
#
loop_
_entity.id
_entity.type
_entity.pdbx_description
1 polymer ?
#
loop_
_entity_poly.entity_id
_entity_poly.type
_entity_poly.pdbx_seq_one_letter_code
_entity_poly.pdbx_strand_id
1 'polypeptide(L)'
;MAPLTRTLALMAMSVATVAIDVKWMDMAPNAFDDQYLGCGPAMTAALPALNLSEFKENLVFAEAWREAVEDWKDQGSHVPSLLSLDQAIALRAYTMEGMRLYQQFNVAVREAGSSSWKYRNEFHFKSLHFLLTQALQKLRRPNQCYDVFRGVNNTQFKANKNDKVRFGQFASSSMDIKVAWEFGHGTIFKVNTCHGVEIQGFTSFPEEEEVLIPPFETFKVTDVRKIGNTMVIDLQSTGNASNYNCEWLKGHCGHHAHECHQDLQRNEDTKVTKASVATVATTATLATVTIVAIVATVDTLAPRTTLGIGSTMVTTAIVATVTHEATVATVVTMVTETTEATVATVVPQSPRPPQPLQPPQSL
;
A
#
# COMPACT_ATOMS: atom_id res chain seq x y z
N MET A 1 14.94 -14.56 80.08
CA MET A 1 15.12 -13.40 79.19
C MET A 1 16.07 -13.81 78.08
N ALA A 2 15.56 -14.04 76.87
CA ALA A 2 16.36 -14.44 75.70
C ALA A 2 16.47 -13.24 74.74
N PRO A 3 17.63 -12.96 74.12
CA PRO A 3 17.73 -11.86 73.18
C PRO A 3 17.25 -12.30 71.78
N LEU A 4 16.31 -11.54 71.21
CA LEU A 4 15.90 -11.64 69.82
C LEU A 4 17.07 -11.21 68.91
N THR A 5 17.61 -12.13 68.12
CA THR A 5 18.55 -11.82 67.03
C THR A 5 17.74 -11.62 65.74
N ARG A 6 17.67 -10.39 65.24
CA ARG A 6 17.11 -10.07 63.92
C ARG A 6 18.19 -10.31 62.85
N THR A 7 18.02 -11.35 62.04
CA THR A 7 18.78 -11.56 60.80
C THR A 7 18.22 -10.65 59.71
N LEU A 8 18.99 -9.66 59.28
CA LEU A 8 18.75 -8.95 58.01
C LEU A 8 19.23 -9.84 56.86
N ALA A 9 18.30 -10.33 56.05
CA ALA A 9 18.63 -10.94 54.77
C ALA A 9 18.79 -9.82 53.71
N LEU A 10 20.03 -9.55 53.29
CA LEU A 10 20.28 -8.77 52.09
C LEU A 10 19.94 -9.63 50.87
N MET A 11 18.82 -9.34 50.20
CA MET A 11 18.62 -9.81 48.82
C MET A 11 19.52 -8.98 47.91
N ALA A 12 20.60 -9.58 47.43
CA ALA A 12 21.36 -9.01 46.32
C ALA A 12 20.48 -9.10 45.06
N MET A 13 19.92 -7.97 44.62
CA MET A 13 19.35 -7.89 43.28
C MET A 13 20.50 -7.95 42.28
N SER A 14 20.66 -9.09 41.62
CA SER A 14 21.56 -9.22 40.48
C SER A 14 21.03 -8.35 39.34
N VAL A 15 21.59 -7.16 39.15
CA VAL A 15 21.34 -6.34 37.95
C VAL A 15 21.98 -7.10 36.78
N ALA A 16 21.15 -7.71 35.93
CA ALA A 16 21.61 -8.27 34.67
C ALA A 16 22.18 -7.13 33.82
N THR A 17 23.51 -7.09 33.68
CA THR A 17 24.17 -6.15 32.78
C THR A 17 23.84 -6.56 31.34
N VAL A 18 22.95 -5.82 30.69
CA VAL A 18 22.70 -6.00 29.25
C VAL A 18 24.00 -5.70 28.51
N ALA A 19 24.50 -6.67 27.75
CA ALA A 19 25.71 -6.51 26.95
C ALA A 19 25.43 -5.47 25.84
N ILE A 20 26.23 -4.41 25.81
CA ILE A 20 26.19 -3.39 24.75
C ILE A 20 26.91 -3.96 23.53
N ASP A 21 26.21 -4.04 22.40
CA ASP A 21 26.82 -4.40 21.12
C ASP A 21 27.67 -3.25 20.58
N VAL A 22 28.82 -3.55 19.98
CA VAL A 22 29.71 -2.54 19.40
C VAL A 22 29.83 -2.80 17.90
N LYS A 23 29.36 -1.85 17.10
CA LYS A 23 29.29 -2.00 15.64
C LYS A 23 30.03 -0.87 14.93
N TRP A 24 30.87 -1.20 13.96
CA TRP A 24 31.48 -0.20 13.08
C TRP A 24 30.49 0.23 12.00
N MET A 25 30.45 1.53 11.71
CA MET A 25 29.78 2.04 10.54
C MET A 25 30.66 1.85 9.31
N ASP A 26 30.02 1.56 8.19
CA ASP A 26 30.65 1.41 6.89
C ASP A 26 29.67 1.90 5.80
N MET A 27 29.96 1.57 4.54
CA MET A 27 29.09 1.86 3.40
C MET A 27 27.95 0.85 3.23
N ALA A 28 27.70 -0.02 4.22
CA ALA A 28 26.68 -1.06 4.23
C ALA A 28 26.65 -1.93 2.96
N PRO A 29 27.73 -2.66 2.64
CA PRO A 29 27.86 -3.38 1.37
C PRO A 29 26.81 -4.48 1.19
N ASN A 30 26.29 -5.04 2.28
CA ASN A 30 25.28 -6.11 2.25
C ASN A 30 23.84 -5.59 2.21
N ALA A 31 23.63 -4.28 2.28
CA ALA A 31 22.30 -3.69 2.27
C ALA A 31 21.65 -3.79 0.89
N PHE A 32 20.37 -4.11 0.85
CA PHE A 32 19.57 -3.88 -0.34
C PHE A 32 19.15 -2.41 -0.39
N ASP A 33 19.51 -1.73 -1.47
CA ASP A 33 19.47 -0.27 -1.53
C ASP A 33 18.95 0.30 -2.85
N ASP A 34 18.09 -0.47 -3.51
CA ASP A 34 17.55 -0.17 -4.82
C ASP A 34 16.80 1.17 -4.83
N GLN A 35 17.16 2.04 -5.80
CA GLN A 35 16.50 3.31 -6.05
C GLN A 35 15.39 3.21 -7.11
N TYR A 36 15.28 2.08 -7.80
CA TYR A 36 14.30 1.82 -8.85
C TYR A 36 14.31 2.84 -9.99
N LEU A 37 15.49 3.35 -10.33
CA LEU A 37 15.67 4.35 -11.37
C LEU A 37 15.28 3.76 -12.72
N GLY A 38 14.25 4.34 -13.34
CA GLY A 38 13.75 3.95 -14.67
C GLY A 38 12.81 2.75 -14.70
N CYS A 39 12.49 2.10 -13.57
CA CYS A 39 11.63 0.91 -13.55
C CYS A 39 10.39 1.03 -12.64
N GLY A 40 10.03 2.23 -12.20
CA GLY A 40 8.84 2.48 -11.38
C GLY A 40 7.54 1.88 -11.96
N PRO A 41 7.20 2.09 -13.24
CA PRO A 41 6.02 1.47 -13.86
C PRO A 41 6.07 -0.07 -13.86
N ALA A 42 7.21 -0.66 -14.24
CA ALA A 42 7.38 -2.10 -14.29
C ALA A 42 7.31 -2.76 -12.90
N MET A 43 7.92 -2.14 -11.89
CA MET A 43 7.80 -2.59 -10.49
C MET A 43 6.38 -2.44 -9.96
N THR A 44 5.67 -1.35 -10.31
CA THR A 44 4.24 -1.18 -9.98
C THR A 44 3.40 -2.29 -10.58
N ALA A 45 3.68 -2.70 -11.83
CA ALA A 45 2.98 -3.81 -12.48
C ALA A 45 3.26 -5.16 -11.80
N ALA A 46 4.41 -5.34 -11.14
CA ALA A 46 4.77 -6.55 -10.41
C ALA A 46 4.15 -6.65 -9.00
N LEU A 47 3.65 -5.53 -8.45
CA LEU A 47 3.14 -5.47 -7.07
C LEU A 47 2.07 -6.52 -6.73
N PRO A 48 1.04 -6.78 -7.55
CA PRO A 48 0.00 -7.75 -7.19
C PRO A 48 0.55 -9.17 -6.99
N ALA A 49 1.46 -9.61 -7.87
CA ALA A 49 2.09 -10.92 -7.76
C ALA A 49 3.08 -10.98 -6.59
N LEU A 50 3.88 -9.92 -6.40
CA LEU A 50 4.80 -9.80 -5.26
C LEU A 50 4.05 -9.87 -3.94
N ASN A 51 3.04 -9.02 -3.73
CA ASN A 51 2.25 -8.99 -2.50
C ASN A 51 1.63 -10.36 -2.19
N LEU A 52 1.05 -11.04 -3.19
CA LEU A 52 0.46 -12.37 -2.99
C LEU A 52 1.52 -13.40 -2.54
N SER A 53 2.72 -13.36 -3.11
CA SER A 53 3.80 -14.27 -2.73
C SER A 53 4.40 -13.92 -1.37
N GLU A 54 4.68 -12.65 -1.11
CA GLU A 54 5.36 -12.20 0.10
C GLU A 54 4.47 -12.29 1.33
N PHE A 55 3.16 -12.06 1.21
CA PHE A 55 2.24 -12.26 2.33
C PHE A 55 2.07 -13.72 2.74
N LYS A 56 2.32 -14.67 1.83
CA LYS A 56 2.34 -16.10 2.18
C LYS A 56 3.60 -16.49 2.94
N GLU A 57 4.74 -15.96 2.51
CA GLU A 57 6.05 -16.26 3.13
C GLU A 57 6.29 -15.44 4.41
N ASN A 58 5.64 -14.30 4.56
CA ASN A 58 5.85 -13.35 5.64
C ASN A 58 4.52 -12.89 6.26
N LEU A 59 4.03 -13.69 7.21
CA LEU A 59 2.77 -13.43 7.91
C LEU A 59 2.81 -12.14 8.74
N VAL A 60 3.98 -11.75 9.25
CA VAL A 60 4.14 -10.48 9.99
C VAL A 60 3.90 -9.31 9.05
N PHE A 61 4.45 -9.36 7.84
CA PHE A 61 4.22 -8.32 6.85
C PHE A 61 2.75 -8.28 6.40
N ALA A 62 2.14 -9.44 6.15
CA ALA A 62 0.73 -9.52 5.79
C ALA A 62 -0.18 -8.89 6.85
N GLU A 63 0.07 -9.21 8.13
CA GLU A 63 -0.74 -8.71 9.23
C GLU A 63 -0.51 -7.22 9.49
N ALA A 64 0.75 -6.76 9.51
CA ALA A 64 1.07 -5.34 9.65
C ALA A 64 0.44 -4.50 8.52
N TRP A 65 0.41 -5.03 7.30
CA TRP A 65 -0.26 -4.38 6.17
C TRP A 65 -1.78 -4.30 6.39
N ARG A 66 -2.40 -5.39 6.86
CA ARG A 66 -3.84 -5.42 7.17
C ARG A 66 -4.20 -4.38 8.23
N GLU A 67 -3.46 -4.33 9.33
CA GLU A 67 -3.68 -3.34 10.40
C GLU A 67 -3.51 -1.92 9.89
N ALA A 68 -2.48 -1.65 9.08
CA ALA A 68 -2.26 -0.33 8.49
C ALA A 68 -3.41 0.11 7.57
N VAL A 69 -4.01 -0.82 6.83
CA VAL A 69 -5.19 -0.54 6.00
C VAL A 69 -6.41 -0.20 6.85
N GLU A 70 -6.62 -0.90 7.96
CA GLU A 70 -7.73 -0.66 8.89
C GLU A 70 -7.58 0.71 9.58
N ASP A 71 -6.41 0.96 10.15
CA ASP A 71 -6.06 2.20 10.83
C ASP A 71 -6.13 3.42 9.90
N TRP A 72 -5.69 3.27 8.63
CA TRP A 72 -5.83 4.33 7.62
C TRP A 72 -7.30 4.67 7.30
N LYS A 73 -8.18 3.66 7.28
CA LYS A 73 -9.61 3.86 7.01
C LYS A 73 -10.26 4.65 8.13
N ASP A 74 -9.96 4.30 9.37
CA ASP A 74 -10.57 4.89 10.56
C ASP A 74 -10.26 6.38 10.73
N GLN A 75 -9.10 6.85 10.24
CA GLN A 75 -8.68 8.25 10.33
C GLN A 75 -9.22 9.17 9.22
N GLY A 76 -10.17 8.72 8.41
CA GLY A 76 -10.83 9.58 7.41
C GLY A 76 -10.15 9.64 6.05
N SER A 77 -9.23 8.71 5.75
CA SER A 77 -8.84 8.26 4.41
C SER A 77 -8.42 9.30 3.37
N HIS A 78 -7.94 10.48 3.74
CA HIS A 78 -7.43 11.42 2.73
C HIS A 78 -5.99 11.08 2.37
N VAL A 79 -5.80 10.34 1.26
CA VAL A 79 -4.47 10.17 0.68
C VAL A 79 -4.05 11.53 0.11
N PRO A 80 -2.93 12.12 0.59
CA PRO A 80 -2.38 13.32 -0.03
C PRO A 80 -2.19 13.06 -1.53
N SER A 81 -2.58 14.02 -2.38
CA SER A 81 -2.68 13.86 -3.84
C SER A 81 -1.41 13.35 -4.55
N LEU A 82 -0.28 13.33 -3.86
CA LEU A 82 1.02 12.92 -4.37
C LEU A 82 1.27 11.40 -4.31
N LEU A 83 0.67 10.68 -3.36
CA LEU A 83 0.94 9.24 -3.15
C LEU A 83 -0.21 8.37 -3.66
N SER A 84 0.11 7.13 -4.05
CA SER A 84 -0.92 6.08 -4.17
C SER A 84 -1.34 5.61 -2.77
N LEU A 85 -2.51 4.96 -2.69
CA LEU A 85 -2.95 4.34 -1.45
C LEU A 85 -1.90 3.36 -0.89
N ASP A 86 -1.38 2.45 -1.73
CA ASP A 86 -0.35 1.50 -1.30
C ASP A 86 0.93 2.17 -0.76
N GLN A 87 1.31 3.33 -1.30
CA GLN A 87 2.45 4.08 -0.80
C GLN A 87 2.17 4.69 0.57
N ALA A 88 0.98 5.24 0.79
CA ALA A 88 0.56 5.75 2.08
C ALA A 88 0.44 4.63 3.13
N ILE A 89 -0.15 3.47 2.76
CA ILE A 89 -0.23 2.29 3.61
C ILE A 89 1.16 1.74 3.94
N ALA A 90 2.10 1.74 2.99
CA ALA A 90 3.47 1.31 3.24
C ALA A 90 4.17 2.18 4.30
N LEU A 91 4.03 3.51 4.21
CA LEU A 91 4.54 4.43 5.24
C LEU A 91 3.88 4.16 6.58
N ARG A 92 2.55 4.02 6.61
CA ARG A 92 1.79 3.72 7.83
C ARG A 92 2.24 2.41 8.48
N ALA A 93 2.30 1.33 7.71
CA ALA A 93 2.72 0.02 8.19
C ALA A 93 4.16 0.03 8.73
N TYR A 94 5.04 0.84 8.16
CA TYR A 94 6.41 0.98 8.63
C TYR A 94 6.48 1.64 10.02
N THR A 95 5.64 2.64 10.31
CA THR A 95 5.71 3.39 11.59
C THR A 95 4.84 2.84 12.71
N MET A 96 3.97 1.86 12.43
CA MET A 96 3.09 1.28 13.44
C MET A 96 3.82 0.42 14.48
N GLU A 97 3.46 0.61 15.75
CA GLU A 97 4.01 -0.10 16.89
C GLU A 97 3.40 -1.49 17.16
N GLY A 98 2.27 -1.84 16.52
CA GLY A 98 1.58 -3.12 16.74
C GLY A 98 2.47 -4.33 16.45
N MET A 99 2.74 -4.58 15.16
CA MET A 99 3.62 -5.66 14.70
C MET A 99 5.11 -5.28 14.62
N ARG A 100 5.44 -3.99 14.86
CA ARG A 100 6.80 -3.43 14.78
C ARG A 100 7.52 -3.84 13.49
N LEU A 101 6.82 -3.71 12.37
CA LEU A 101 7.27 -4.17 11.04
C LEU A 101 8.66 -3.63 10.69
N TYR A 102 8.93 -2.37 11.03
CA TYR A 102 10.23 -1.72 10.81
C TYR A 102 11.41 -2.52 11.39
N GLN A 103 11.24 -3.25 12.50
CA GLN A 103 12.33 -4.00 13.11
C GLN A 103 12.77 -5.17 12.21
N GLN A 104 11.82 -5.99 11.79
CA GLN A 104 12.10 -7.14 10.91
C GLN A 104 12.49 -6.70 9.51
N PHE A 105 11.79 -5.69 8.97
CA PHE A 105 12.09 -5.12 7.68
C PHE A 105 13.52 -4.58 7.62
N ASN A 106 13.92 -3.74 8.59
CA ASN A 106 15.25 -3.16 8.60
C ASN A 106 16.36 -4.19 8.84
N VAL A 107 16.10 -5.26 9.60
CA VAL A 107 17.03 -6.40 9.70
C VAL A 107 17.22 -7.05 8.33
N ALA A 108 16.13 -7.33 7.62
CA ALA A 108 16.18 -7.97 6.32
C ALA A 108 16.88 -7.09 5.27
N VAL A 109 16.58 -5.78 5.25
CA VAL A 109 17.20 -4.82 4.31
C VAL A 109 18.71 -4.77 4.46
N ARG A 110 19.25 -4.79 5.69
CA ARG A 110 20.70 -4.76 5.94
C ARG A 110 21.47 -5.94 5.34
N GLU A 111 20.79 -7.04 5.05
CA GLU A 111 21.41 -8.30 4.67
C GLU A 111 21.05 -8.76 3.25
N ALA A 112 19.89 -8.33 2.73
CA ALA A 112 19.33 -8.82 1.48
C ALA A 112 20.23 -8.55 0.26
N GLY A 113 21.05 -7.51 0.30
CA GLY A 113 22.02 -7.17 -0.74
C GLY A 113 23.33 -7.94 -0.68
N SER A 114 23.51 -8.91 0.24
CA SER A 114 24.72 -9.74 0.29
C SER A 114 24.86 -10.70 -0.89
N SER A 115 23.75 -11.07 -1.55
CA SER A 115 23.77 -11.82 -2.82
C SER A 115 22.42 -11.75 -3.53
N SER A 116 22.41 -11.90 -4.86
CA SER A 116 21.16 -12.03 -5.63
C SER A 116 20.31 -13.22 -5.17
N TRP A 117 20.92 -14.30 -4.68
CA TRP A 117 20.18 -15.44 -4.13
C TRP A 117 19.42 -15.05 -2.86
N LYS A 118 20.09 -14.36 -1.92
CA LYS A 118 19.46 -13.93 -0.67
C LYS A 118 18.33 -12.93 -0.92
N TYR A 119 18.57 -11.96 -1.79
CA TYR A 119 17.52 -11.03 -2.23
C TYR A 119 16.31 -11.75 -2.84
N ARG A 120 16.53 -12.72 -3.74
CA ARG A 120 15.41 -13.40 -4.40
C ARG A 120 14.63 -14.29 -3.44
N ASN A 121 15.32 -15.08 -2.63
CA ASN A 121 14.72 -16.21 -1.91
C ASN A 121 14.42 -15.94 -0.44
N GLU A 122 15.10 -14.98 0.22
CA GLU A 122 14.93 -14.72 1.66
C GLU A 122 14.37 -13.32 1.95
N PHE A 123 14.49 -12.37 1.01
CA PHE A 123 13.99 -11.02 1.22
C PHE A 123 12.52 -10.90 0.83
N HIS A 124 11.60 -11.24 1.75
CA HIS A 124 10.15 -11.17 1.54
C HIS A 124 9.56 -9.80 1.91
N PHE A 125 10.20 -8.73 1.44
CA PHE A 125 9.81 -7.33 1.61
C PHE A 125 10.07 -6.49 0.35
N LYS A 126 10.10 -7.10 -0.83
CA LYS A 126 10.38 -6.44 -2.12
C LYS A 126 9.34 -5.38 -2.42
N SER A 127 8.06 -5.68 -2.19
CA SER A 127 6.98 -4.70 -2.40
C SER A 127 7.05 -3.55 -1.41
N LEU A 128 7.25 -3.82 -0.12
CA LEU A 128 7.39 -2.78 0.91
C LEU A 128 8.56 -1.85 0.63
N HIS A 129 9.73 -2.42 0.33
CA HIS A 129 10.93 -1.65 -0.01
C HIS A 129 10.68 -0.74 -1.21
N PHE A 130 10.05 -1.26 -2.27
CA PHE A 130 9.70 -0.47 -3.45
C PHE A 130 8.72 0.67 -3.14
N LEU A 131 7.65 0.37 -2.41
CA LEU A 131 6.62 1.35 -2.07
C LEU A 131 7.18 2.47 -1.19
N LEU A 132 7.96 2.13 -0.16
CA LEU A 132 8.63 3.11 0.70
C LEU A 132 9.61 3.97 -0.10
N THR A 133 10.51 3.37 -0.89
CA THR A 133 11.46 4.13 -1.72
C THR A 133 10.74 5.12 -2.64
N GLN A 134 9.70 4.68 -3.35
CA GLN A 134 8.96 5.56 -4.24
C GLN A 134 8.13 6.61 -3.49
N ALA A 135 7.60 6.30 -2.31
CA ALA A 135 6.91 7.27 -1.48
C ALA A 135 7.85 8.41 -1.08
N LEU A 136 9.04 8.07 -0.57
CA LEU A 136 10.05 9.07 -0.20
C LEU A 136 10.50 9.89 -1.43
N GLN A 137 10.75 9.25 -2.57
CA GLN A 137 11.12 9.97 -3.80
C GLN A 137 10.06 10.98 -4.26
N LYS A 138 8.78 10.65 -4.14
CA LYS A 138 7.67 11.54 -4.51
C LYS A 138 7.43 12.67 -3.52
N LEU A 139 7.62 12.41 -2.23
CA LEU A 139 7.44 13.41 -1.17
C LEU A 139 8.65 14.36 -1.04
N ARG A 140 9.83 13.94 -1.52
CA ARG A 140 11.06 14.73 -1.39
C ARG A 140 10.94 16.08 -2.10
N ARG A 141 11.24 17.15 -1.36
CA ARG A 141 11.36 18.50 -1.91
C ARG A 141 12.80 18.77 -2.35
N PRO A 142 13.05 19.21 -3.60
CA PRO A 142 14.40 19.54 -4.06
C PRO A 142 15.05 20.59 -3.16
N ASN A 143 16.34 20.42 -2.85
CA ASN A 143 17.16 21.32 -2.02
C ASN A 143 16.74 21.46 -0.56
N GLN A 144 15.73 20.70 -0.11
CA GLN A 144 15.38 20.63 1.31
C GLN A 144 16.28 19.61 2.01
N CYS A 145 16.88 20.04 3.11
CA CYS A 145 17.58 19.16 4.05
C CYS A 145 16.99 19.37 5.45
N TYR A 146 17.23 18.41 6.33
CA TYR A 146 16.76 18.41 7.72
C TYR A 146 17.93 18.09 8.65
N ASP A 147 17.97 18.77 9.79
CA ASP A 147 18.80 18.39 10.93
C ASP A 147 17.94 17.56 11.88
N VAL A 148 18.29 16.28 12.02
CA VAL A 148 17.49 15.27 12.72
C VAL A 148 18.34 14.44 13.67
N PHE A 149 17.67 13.75 14.58
CA PHE A 149 18.27 12.96 15.64
C PHE A 149 17.76 11.53 15.56
N ARG A 150 18.64 10.57 15.78
CA ARG A 150 18.27 9.15 15.88
C ARG A 150 18.97 8.52 17.07
N GLY A 151 18.19 8.01 18.02
CA GLY A 151 18.71 7.19 19.10
C GLY A 151 18.68 5.72 18.76
N VAL A 152 19.70 5.00 19.21
CA VAL A 152 19.79 3.54 19.11
C VAL A 152 20.13 2.98 20.48
N ASN A 153 19.25 2.11 20.99
CA ASN A 153 19.49 1.42 22.24
C ASN A 153 20.39 0.19 22.06
N ASN A 154 21.06 -0.23 23.13
CA ASN A 154 21.86 -1.46 23.21
C ASN A 154 23.00 -1.61 22.18
N THR A 155 23.26 -0.59 21.34
CA THR A 155 24.34 -0.60 20.33
C THR A 155 25.15 0.69 20.41
N GLN A 156 26.46 0.55 20.53
CA GLN A 156 27.43 1.63 20.38
C GLN A 156 28.07 1.56 19.00
N PHE A 157 27.69 2.48 18.11
CA PHE A 157 28.35 2.61 16.83
C PHE A 157 29.73 3.25 16.98
N LYS A 158 30.67 2.81 16.15
CA LYS A 158 32.01 3.37 15.99
C LYS A 158 32.20 3.81 14.55
N ALA A 159 32.84 4.96 14.39
CA ALA A 159 33.27 5.49 13.10
C ALA A 159 34.45 6.43 13.35
N ASN A 160 35.23 6.73 12.32
CA ASN A 160 36.24 7.76 12.35
C ASN A 160 35.72 9.03 11.68
N LYS A 161 36.22 10.18 12.13
CA LYS A 161 35.96 11.45 11.45
C LYS A 161 36.47 11.36 10.01
N ASN A 162 35.65 11.87 9.09
CA ASN A 162 35.80 11.79 7.63
C ASN A 162 35.48 10.45 6.97
N ASP A 163 35.09 9.41 7.73
CA ASP A 163 34.58 8.19 7.12
C ASP A 163 33.35 8.50 6.26
N LYS A 164 33.25 7.82 5.11
CA LYS A 164 32.03 7.79 4.31
C LYS A 164 31.21 6.58 4.74
N VAL A 165 29.97 6.82 5.17
CA VAL A 165 29.11 5.81 5.79
C VAL A 165 27.69 5.86 5.25
N ARG A 166 26.94 4.78 5.46
CA ARG A 166 25.50 4.65 5.19
C ARG A 166 24.83 3.91 6.33
N PHE A 167 23.53 4.11 6.51
CA PHE A 167 22.76 3.29 7.47
C PHE A 167 22.48 1.88 6.95
N GLY A 168 22.40 1.70 5.61
CA GLY A 168 22.16 0.38 5.01
C GLY A 168 20.75 -0.17 5.22
N GLN A 169 19.82 0.68 5.66
CA GLN A 169 18.41 0.38 5.89
C GLN A 169 17.65 1.70 5.90
N PHE A 170 16.32 1.63 5.91
CA PHE A 170 15.54 2.79 6.26
C PHE A 170 15.84 3.18 7.71
N ALA A 171 16.09 4.47 7.93
CA ALA A 171 16.48 4.99 9.22
C ALA A 171 15.50 6.08 9.66
N SER A 172 14.63 5.70 10.59
CA SER A 172 13.77 6.66 11.30
C SER A 172 14.60 7.61 12.14
N SER A 173 14.25 8.88 12.10
CA SER A 173 14.87 9.95 12.86
C SER A 173 13.81 10.99 13.20
N SER A 174 14.07 11.83 14.18
CA SER A 174 13.14 12.88 14.63
C SER A 174 13.78 14.25 14.53
N MET A 175 13.00 15.28 14.26
CA MET A 175 13.47 16.66 14.42
C MET A 175 13.63 17.06 15.90
N ASP A 176 12.97 16.37 16.83
CA ASP A 176 13.15 16.55 18.27
C ASP A 176 14.18 15.56 18.84
N ILE A 177 15.25 16.11 19.41
CA ILE A 177 16.27 15.32 20.10
C ILE A 177 15.69 14.54 21.29
N LYS A 178 14.64 15.02 21.94
CA LYS A 178 14.01 14.35 23.09
C LYS A 178 13.39 13.03 22.67
N VAL A 179 12.65 13.02 21.56
CA VAL A 179 12.10 11.81 20.95
C VAL A 179 13.22 10.81 20.66
N ALA A 180 14.32 11.27 20.04
CA ALA A 180 15.46 10.40 19.76
C ALA A 180 16.06 9.75 21.03
N TRP A 181 16.08 10.46 22.17
CA TRP A 181 16.56 9.88 23.43
C TRP A 181 15.64 8.79 23.99
N GLU A 182 14.34 8.86 23.75
CA GLU A 182 13.38 7.81 24.17
C GLU A 182 13.65 6.48 23.46
N PHE A 183 14.13 6.52 22.22
CA PHE A 183 14.50 5.33 21.46
C PHE A 183 15.82 4.68 21.89
N GLY A 184 16.71 5.41 22.56
CA GLY A 184 17.89 4.80 23.17
C GLY A 184 19.10 5.68 23.37
N HIS A 185 19.94 5.26 24.32
CA HIS A 185 21.12 5.99 24.78
C HIS A 185 22.44 5.32 24.41
N GLY A 186 22.43 4.23 23.64
CA GLY A 186 23.66 3.55 23.20
C GLY A 186 24.45 4.43 22.23
N THR A 187 23.76 4.88 21.18
CA THR A 187 24.26 5.87 20.22
C THR A 187 23.19 6.91 19.91
N ILE A 188 23.55 8.19 19.93
CA ILE A 188 22.76 9.27 19.32
C ILE A 188 23.45 9.72 18.05
N PHE A 189 22.73 9.65 16.94
CA PHE A 189 23.14 10.28 15.69
C PHE A 189 22.56 11.68 15.59
N LYS A 190 23.40 12.64 15.21
CA LYS A 190 22.96 13.96 14.72
C LYS A 190 23.18 13.96 13.22
N VAL A 191 22.12 14.07 12.44
CA VAL A 191 22.18 13.83 11.01
C VAL A 191 21.67 15.05 10.27
N ASN A 192 22.50 15.61 9.41
CA ASN A 192 22.05 16.51 8.36
C ASN A 192 21.74 15.66 7.11
N THR A 193 20.44 15.44 6.84
CA THR A 193 19.96 14.60 5.72
C THR A 193 19.33 15.46 4.64
N CYS A 194 19.60 15.14 3.38
CA CYS A 194 19.03 15.80 2.19
C CYS A 194 18.22 14.81 1.32
N HIS A 195 18.13 13.55 1.73
CA HIS A 195 17.24 12.56 1.12
C HIS A 195 16.16 12.05 2.09
N GLY A 196 16.26 12.40 3.37
CA GLY A 196 15.23 12.19 4.38
C GLY A 196 13.97 12.98 4.06
N VAL A 197 12.83 12.41 4.41
CA VAL A 197 11.50 12.97 4.15
C VAL A 197 10.71 12.96 5.43
N GLU A 198 10.10 14.11 5.74
CA GLU A 198 9.10 14.24 6.80
C GLU A 198 7.86 13.42 6.45
N ILE A 199 7.49 12.49 7.33
CA ILE A 199 6.36 11.58 7.12
C ILE A 199 5.27 11.73 8.20
N GLN A 200 5.27 12.85 8.94
CA GLN A 200 4.33 13.15 10.02
C GLN A 200 2.86 12.92 9.61
N GLY A 201 2.49 13.29 8.38
CA GLY A 201 1.13 13.11 7.85
C GLY A 201 0.73 11.68 7.49
N PHE A 202 1.62 10.69 7.69
CA PHE A 202 1.40 9.29 7.32
C PHE A 202 1.57 8.31 8.49
N THR A 203 1.94 8.80 9.67
CA THR A 203 2.19 7.99 10.86
C THR A 203 1.06 8.12 11.89
N SER A 204 0.91 7.11 12.76
CA SER A 204 0.04 7.18 13.95
C SER A 204 0.62 8.05 15.06
N PHE A 205 1.89 8.47 14.95
CA PHE A 205 2.65 9.19 15.97
C PHE A 205 3.19 10.52 15.42
N PRO A 206 2.33 11.49 15.07
CA PRO A 206 2.79 12.76 14.51
C PRO A 206 3.72 13.53 15.48
N GLU A 207 3.60 13.33 16.78
CA GLU A 207 4.45 13.91 17.82
C GLU A 207 5.92 13.46 17.74
N GLU A 208 6.23 12.36 17.05
CA GLU A 208 7.61 11.92 16.83
C GLU A 208 8.36 12.80 15.82
N GLU A 209 7.66 13.67 15.08
CA GLU A 209 8.25 14.53 14.03
C GLU A 209 9.18 13.74 13.10
N GLU A 210 8.71 12.55 12.67
CA GLU A 210 9.55 11.57 12.01
C GLU A 210 9.99 12.05 10.62
N VAL A 211 11.31 11.98 10.40
CA VAL A 211 11.96 12.07 9.11
C VAL A 211 12.56 10.70 8.78
N LEU A 212 12.07 10.08 7.71
CA LEU A 212 12.52 8.77 7.26
C LEU A 212 13.63 8.91 6.22
N ILE A 213 14.81 8.38 6.55
CA ILE A 213 16.01 8.42 5.69
C ILE A 213 16.09 7.14 4.86
N PRO A 214 16.23 7.22 3.52
CA PRO A 214 16.33 6.03 2.67
C PRO A 214 17.69 5.32 2.79
N PRO A 215 17.75 4.01 2.46
CA PRO A 215 18.97 3.19 2.66
C PRO A 215 20.17 3.63 1.80
N PHE A 216 19.94 4.39 0.73
CA PHE A 216 20.93 4.81 -0.26
C PHE A 216 21.57 6.18 0.01
N GLU A 217 21.12 6.93 1.04
CA GLU A 217 21.79 8.18 1.39
C GLU A 217 23.18 7.92 1.99
N THR A 218 24.16 8.68 1.54
CA THR A 218 25.56 8.60 1.96
C THR A 218 25.96 9.79 2.80
N PHE A 219 26.70 9.53 3.87
CA PHE A 219 27.09 10.55 4.83
C PHE A 219 28.60 10.59 5.01
N LYS A 220 29.12 11.78 5.27
CA LYS A 220 30.44 11.99 5.85
C LYS A 220 30.29 12.13 7.35
N VAL A 221 31.11 11.41 8.11
CA VAL A 221 31.22 11.59 9.56
C VAL A 221 31.97 12.89 9.85
N THR A 222 31.32 13.86 10.50
CA THR A 222 31.90 15.18 10.78
C THR A 222 32.47 15.28 12.20
N ASP A 223 31.89 14.55 13.14
CA ASP A 223 32.36 14.47 14.52
C ASP A 223 31.98 13.14 15.17
N VAL A 224 32.83 12.67 16.10
CA VAL A 224 32.58 11.47 16.92
C VAL A 224 33.05 11.76 18.33
N ARG A 225 32.14 11.63 19.29
CA ARG A 225 32.43 11.89 20.71
C ARG A 225 31.68 10.93 21.61
N LYS A 226 32.13 10.79 22.84
CA LYS A 226 31.47 10.00 23.88
C LYS A 226 31.04 10.92 25.01
N ILE A 227 29.76 10.88 25.38
CA ILE A 227 29.18 11.65 26.50
C ILE A 227 28.66 10.64 27.52
N GLY A 228 29.35 10.52 28.66
CA GLY A 228 29.09 9.44 29.61
C GLY A 228 29.25 8.07 28.95
N ASN A 229 28.16 7.29 28.91
CA ASN A 229 28.13 5.99 28.23
C ASN A 229 27.55 6.03 26.81
N THR A 230 27.12 7.19 26.33
CA THR A 230 26.50 7.36 25.02
C THR A 230 27.53 7.76 23.98
N MET A 231 27.55 7.07 22.84
CA MET A 231 28.27 7.54 21.65
C MET A 231 27.43 8.59 20.94
N VAL A 232 28.05 9.69 20.50
CA VAL A 232 27.40 10.69 19.66
C VAL A 232 28.18 10.85 18.37
N ILE A 233 27.50 10.66 17.24
CA ILE A 233 28.08 10.68 15.90
C ILE A 233 27.33 11.72 15.07
N ASP A 234 28.08 12.68 14.53
CA ASP A 234 27.53 13.72 13.68
C ASP A 234 27.79 13.35 12.21
N LEU A 235 26.74 13.38 11.40
CA LEU A 235 26.71 12.94 10.00
C LEU A 235 26.23 14.07 9.10
N GLN A 236 26.93 14.29 7.99
CA GLN A 236 26.53 15.25 6.97
C GLN A 236 26.28 14.55 5.64
N SER A 237 25.12 14.80 5.02
CA SER A 237 24.78 14.23 3.73
C SER A 237 25.81 14.59 2.66
N THR A 238 26.14 13.60 1.81
CA THR A 238 27.06 13.75 0.68
C THR A 238 26.43 13.32 -0.65
N GLY A 239 25.12 13.06 -0.66
CA GLY A 239 24.37 12.54 -1.80
C GLY A 239 23.92 11.09 -1.60
N ASN A 240 23.68 10.37 -2.68
CA ASN A 240 23.22 8.98 -2.67
C ASN A 240 24.12 8.04 -3.49
N ALA A 241 24.11 6.76 -3.13
CA ALA A 241 24.73 5.70 -3.89
C ALA A 241 23.98 4.39 -3.64
N SER A 242 23.80 3.58 -4.69
CA SER A 242 23.18 2.26 -4.61
C SER A 242 24.04 1.21 -5.30
N ASN A 243 24.09 0.02 -4.73
CA ASN A 243 24.66 -1.17 -5.35
C ASN A 243 23.66 -1.84 -6.29
N TYR A 244 22.36 -1.63 -6.05
CA TYR A 244 21.27 -2.23 -6.80
C TYR A 244 20.46 -1.19 -7.58
N ASN A 245 19.95 -1.62 -8.75
CA ASN A 245 18.94 -0.89 -9.51
C ASN A 245 18.04 -1.90 -10.23
N CYS A 246 16.74 -1.85 -9.95
CA CYS A 246 15.70 -2.69 -10.56
C CYS A 246 15.97 -4.20 -10.44
N GLU A 247 16.49 -4.66 -9.30
CA GLU A 247 17.04 -6.01 -9.14
C GLU A 247 16.02 -7.14 -9.36
N TRP A 248 14.77 -6.93 -8.92
CA TRP A 248 13.68 -7.90 -9.12
C TRP A 248 13.51 -8.26 -10.60
N LEU A 249 13.55 -7.25 -11.46
CA LEU A 249 13.28 -7.36 -12.90
C LEU A 249 14.43 -8.04 -13.65
N LYS A 250 15.67 -7.99 -13.15
CA LYS A 250 16.83 -8.62 -13.81
C LYS A 250 16.71 -10.14 -13.95
N GLY A 251 15.96 -10.81 -13.09
CA GLY A 251 15.78 -12.27 -13.14
C GLY A 251 14.60 -12.74 -13.97
N HIS A 252 13.76 -11.81 -14.43
CA HIS A 252 12.68 -12.10 -15.39
C HIS A 252 13.16 -11.97 -16.84
N CYS A 253 14.38 -11.46 -17.03
CA CYS A 253 15.05 -11.31 -18.32
C CYS A 253 16.34 -12.15 -18.30
N GLY A 254 16.27 -13.47 -18.47
CA GLY A 254 17.50 -14.26 -18.69
C GLY A 254 18.23 -13.77 -19.95
N HIS A 255 19.57 -13.70 -19.92
CA HIS A 255 20.59 -13.40 -20.98
C HIS A 255 20.33 -12.42 -22.15
N HIS A 256 19.14 -11.87 -22.33
CA HIS A 256 18.73 -11.02 -23.44
C HIS A 256 18.10 -9.71 -22.90
N ALA A 257 18.95 -8.86 -22.33
CA ALA A 257 18.53 -7.56 -21.79
C ALA A 257 17.91 -6.64 -22.87
N HIS A 258 18.25 -6.83 -24.15
CA HIS A 258 17.71 -6.04 -25.25
C HIS A 258 16.25 -6.39 -25.59
N GLU A 259 15.87 -7.67 -25.49
CA GLU A 259 14.50 -8.14 -25.76
C GLU A 259 13.54 -7.73 -24.63
N CYS A 260 14.01 -7.72 -23.38
CA CYS A 260 13.17 -7.35 -22.24
C CYS A 260 12.75 -5.87 -22.24
N HIS A 261 13.62 -4.98 -22.73
CA HIS A 261 13.27 -3.56 -22.88
C HIS A 261 12.16 -3.37 -23.93
N GLN A 262 12.18 -4.17 -25.00
CA GLN A 262 11.14 -4.15 -26.04
C GLN A 262 9.84 -4.79 -25.57
N ASP A 263 9.87 -5.86 -24.76
CA ASP A 263 8.66 -6.51 -24.24
C ASP A 263 7.98 -5.69 -23.13
N LEU A 264 8.75 -5.00 -22.29
CA LEU A 264 8.20 -4.05 -21.31
C LEU A 264 7.55 -2.84 -22.00
N GLN A 265 8.19 -2.30 -23.06
CA GLN A 265 7.58 -1.23 -23.88
C GLN A 265 6.35 -1.72 -24.65
N ARG A 266 6.40 -2.92 -25.24
CA ARG A 266 5.24 -3.51 -25.94
C ARG A 266 4.06 -3.72 -25.00
N ASN A 267 4.30 -4.12 -23.75
CA ASN A 267 3.25 -4.26 -22.75
C ASN A 267 2.65 -2.91 -22.32
N GLU A 268 3.46 -1.86 -22.19
CA GLU A 268 3.00 -0.48 -21.98
C GLU A 268 2.13 -0.01 -23.17
N ASP A 269 2.59 -0.16 -24.40
CA ASP A 269 1.85 0.24 -25.61
C ASP A 269 0.53 -0.54 -25.76
N THR A 270 0.54 -1.82 -25.43
CA THR A 270 -0.68 -2.66 -25.45
C THR A 270 -1.66 -2.24 -24.35
N LYS A 271 -1.17 -1.79 -23.19
CA LYS A 271 -2.00 -1.30 -22.08
C LYS A 271 -2.59 0.08 -22.39
N VAL A 272 -1.81 0.98 -23.01
CA VAL A 272 -2.31 2.26 -23.52
C VAL A 272 -3.38 2.03 -24.59
N THR A 273 -3.16 1.09 -25.50
CA THR A 273 -4.14 0.74 -26.54
C THR A 273 -5.44 0.20 -25.92
N LYS A 274 -5.36 -0.69 -24.92
CA LYS A 274 -6.55 -1.19 -24.20
C LYS A 274 -7.28 -0.08 -23.42
N ALA A 275 -6.56 0.84 -22.78
CA ALA A 275 -7.15 1.97 -22.07
C ALA A 275 -7.84 2.96 -23.03
N SER A 276 -7.23 3.22 -24.20
CA SER A 276 -7.84 4.02 -25.26
C SER A 276 -9.08 3.34 -25.84
N VAL A 277 -9.05 2.03 -26.09
CA VAL A 277 -10.22 1.26 -26.58
C VAL A 277 -11.34 1.26 -25.54
N ALA A 278 -11.04 1.10 -24.25
CA ALA A 278 -12.04 1.18 -23.18
C ALA A 278 -12.64 2.60 -23.07
N THR A 279 -11.82 3.64 -23.23
CA THR A 279 -12.28 5.04 -23.24
C THR A 279 -13.20 5.30 -24.42
N VAL A 280 -12.82 4.84 -25.62
CA VAL A 280 -13.63 4.97 -26.84
C VAL A 280 -14.95 4.20 -26.70
N ALA A 281 -14.93 2.97 -26.19
CA ALA A 281 -16.14 2.19 -25.94
C ALA A 281 -17.07 2.86 -24.92
N THR A 282 -16.52 3.46 -23.87
CA THR A 282 -17.29 4.19 -22.86
C THR A 282 -17.93 5.45 -23.46
N THR A 283 -17.18 6.22 -24.26
CA THR A 283 -17.72 7.40 -24.96
C THR A 283 -18.77 7.03 -26.03
N ALA A 284 -18.59 5.91 -26.73
CA ALA A 284 -19.58 5.42 -27.70
C ALA A 284 -20.86 4.98 -27.00
N THR A 285 -20.74 4.29 -25.86
CA THR A 285 -21.90 3.85 -25.06
C THR A 285 -22.68 5.06 -24.52
N LEU A 286 -21.99 6.05 -23.95
CA LEU A 286 -22.60 7.32 -23.51
C LEU A 286 -23.27 8.07 -24.67
N ALA A 287 -22.62 8.17 -25.84
CA ALA A 287 -23.22 8.80 -27.01
C ALA A 287 -24.48 8.06 -27.48
N THR A 288 -24.46 6.73 -27.53
CA THR A 288 -25.65 5.92 -27.89
C THR A 288 -26.77 6.06 -26.86
N VAL A 289 -26.48 6.07 -25.56
CA VAL A 289 -27.48 6.27 -24.50
C VAL A 289 -28.06 7.68 -24.56
N THR A 290 -27.24 8.69 -24.83
CA THR A 290 -27.70 10.09 -24.98
C THR A 290 -28.58 10.26 -26.22
N ILE A 291 -28.22 9.62 -27.35
CA ILE A 291 -29.05 9.62 -28.57
C ILE A 291 -30.39 8.92 -28.31
N VAL A 292 -30.40 7.76 -27.63
CA VAL A 292 -31.64 7.05 -27.29
C VAL A 292 -32.52 7.88 -26.34
N ALA A 293 -31.93 8.57 -25.37
CA ALA A 293 -32.67 9.47 -24.48
C ALA A 293 -33.23 10.71 -25.20
N ILE A 294 -32.49 11.27 -26.17
CA ILE A 294 -32.98 12.36 -27.02
C ILE A 294 -34.14 11.89 -27.91
N VAL A 295 -34.06 10.68 -28.48
CA VAL A 295 -35.17 10.12 -29.27
C VAL A 295 -36.40 9.82 -28.38
N ALA A 296 -36.19 9.37 -27.14
CA ALA A 296 -37.28 9.11 -26.20
C ALA A 296 -37.96 10.39 -25.65
N THR A 297 -37.33 11.56 -25.78
CA THR A 297 -37.89 12.84 -25.30
C THR A 297 -38.65 13.62 -26.38
N VAL A 298 -38.65 13.16 -27.63
CA VAL A 298 -39.37 13.82 -28.73
C VAL A 298 -40.82 13.34 -28.87
N ASP A 299 -41.24 12.27 -28.17
CA ASP A 299 -42.56 11.63 -28.41
C ASP A 299 -43.69 12.03 -27.44
N THR A 300 -43.54 13.12 -26.68
CA THR A 300 -44.63 13.62 -25.84
C THR A 300 -44.90 15.09 -26.11
N LEU A 301 -45.67 15.40 -27.17
CA LEU A 301 -46.50 16.61 -27.29
C LEU A 301 -47.38 16.54 -28.55
N ALA A 302 -48.52 15.84 -28.50
CA ALA A 302 -49.70 16.16 -29.31
C ALA A 302 -50.97 15.52 -28.72
N PRO A 303 -52.11 16.24 -28.67
CA PRO A 303 -53.36 15.71 -28.11
C PRO A 303 -54.14 14.85 -29.11
N ARG A 304 -54.85 13.86 -28.55
CA ARG A 304 -55.79 12.95 -29.20
C ARG A 304 -56.71 13.63 -30.22
N THR A 305 -56.86 12.99 -31.38
CA THR A 305 -58.15 12.84 -32.06
C THR A 305 -58.29 11.42 -32.61
N THR A 306 -59.48 10.86 -32.40
CA THR A 306 -59.96 9.53 -32.75
C THR A 306 -60.09 9.32 -34.25
N LEU A 307 -59.65 8.16 -34.77
CA LEU A 307 -60.47 7.27 -35.61
C LEU A 307 -59.73 5.95 -35.84
N GLY A 308 -60.46 4.83 -35.76
CA GLY A 308 -59.90 3.48 -35.82
C GLY A 308 -59.38 3.09 -37.20
N ILE A 309 -58.46 2.13 -37.19
CA ILE A 309 -58.38 0.88 -37.97
C ILE A 309 -57.20 0.12 -37.33
N GLY A 310 -57.34 -1.20 -37.17
CA GLY A 310 -56.43 -2.04 -36.40
C GLY A 310 -54.97 -1.93 -36.85
N SER A 311 -54.09 -1.64 -35.91
CA SER A 311 -52.65 -1.74 -36.08
C SER A 311 -52.17 -2.99 -35.35
N THR A 312 -51.67 -3.98 -36.10
CA THR A 312 -50.85 -5.05 -35.57
C THR A 312 -49.63 -4.45 -34.87
N MET A 313 -49.53 -4.65 -33.56
CA MET A 313 -48.38 -4.18 -32.77
C MET A 313 -47.27 -5.23 -32.91
N VAL A 314 -46.24 -4.93 -33.71
CA VAL A 314 -45.00 -5.73 -33.72
C VAL A 314 -44.13 -5.20 -32.59
N THR A 315 -44.06 -5.94 -31.48
CA THR A 315 -43.14 -5.61 -30.38
C THR A 315 -41.84 -6.37 -30.58
N THR A 316 -40.80 -5.69 -31.07
CA THR A 316 -39.45 -6.25 -31.14
C THR A 316 -38.78 -6.10 -29.77
N ALA A 317 -38.66 -7.19 -29.02
CA ALA A 317 -37.87 -7.21 -27.78
C ALA A 317 -36.42 -7.61 -28.11
N ILE A 318 -35.47 -6.69 -27.94
CA ILE A 318 -34.04 -6.99 -28.00
C ILE A 318 -33.59 -7.37 -26.58
N VAL A 319 -33.39 -8.67 -26.33
CA VAL A 319 -32.77 -9.15 -25.09
C VAL A 319 -31.29 -9.39 -25.37
N ALA A 320 -30.44 -8.46 -24.94
CA ALA A 320 -28.99 -8.66 -24.95
C ALA A 320 -28.58 -9.34 -23.64
N THR A 321 -28.16 -10.60 -23.71
CA THR A 321 -27.48 -11.27 -22.58
C THR A 321 -25.97 -11.16 -22.79
N VAL A 322 -25.28 -10.55 -21.82
CA VAL A 322 -23.81 -10.46 -21.82
C VAL A 322 -23.27 -11.67 -21.08
N THR A 323 -22.65 -12.59 -21.82
CA THR A 323 -21.74 -13.59 -21.23
C THR A 323 -20.31 -13.21 -21.63
N HIS A 324 -19.41 -13.30 -20.65
CA HIS A 324 -18.03 -12.90 -20.80
C HIS A 324 -17.30 -13.83 -21.79
N GLU A 325 -16.43 -13.23 -22.60
CA GLU A 325 -15.52 -13.81 -23.61
C GLU A 325 -16.05 -14.03 -25.04
N ALA A 326 -15.42 -13.27 -25.95
CA ALA A 326 -15.40 -13.38 -27.42
C ALA A 326 -16.76 -13.36 -28.16
N THR A 327 -17.14 -12.17 -28.63
CA THR A 327 -18.35 -11.92 -29.43
C THR A 327 -18.23 -12.46 -30.87
N VAL A 328 -19.00 -13.50 -31.20
CA VAL A 328 -19.53 -13.75 -32.55
C VAL A 328 -21.05 -13.61 -32.44
N ALA A 329 -21.63 -12.59 -33.09
CA ALA A 329 -23.06 -12.36 -33.08
C ALA A 329 -23.76 -13.34 -34.05
N THR A 330 -24.61 -14.23 -33.53
CA THR A 330 -25.54 -15.03 -34.33
C THR A 330 -26.95 -14.51 -34.08
N VAL A 331 -27.65 -14.08 -35.13
CA VAL A 331 -29.03 -13.58 -35.04
C VAL A 331 -29.98 -14.77 -35.10
N VAL A 332 -30.74 -15.01 -34.02
CA VAL A 332 -31.86 -15.98 -34.02
C VAL A 332 -33.16 -15.19 -33.94
N THR A 333 -33.94 -15.25 -35.02
CA THR A 333 -35.30 -14.69 -35.08
C THR A 333 -36.28 -15.72 -34.54
N MET A 334 -36.92 -15.46 -33.39
CA MET A 334 -38.10 -16.20 -32.97
C MET A 334 -39.35 -15.39 -33.28
N VAL A 335 -40.24 -15.96 -34.09
CA VAL A 335 -41.57 -15.41 -34.39
C VAL A 335 -42.56 -16.12 -33.47
N THR A 336 -43.21 -15.38 -32.58
CA THR A 336 -44.37 -15.89 -31.83
C THR A 336 -45.63 -15.21 -32.35
N GLU A 337 -46.50 -15.97 -33.01
CA GLU A 337 -47.87 -15.55 -33.30
C GLU A 337 -48.73 -15.75 -32.05
N THR A 338 -49.35 -14.67 -31.56
CA THR A 338 -50.43 -14.74 -30.57
C THR A 338 -51.76 -14.46 -31.25
N THR A 339 -52.59 -15.48 -31.42
CA THR A 339 -54.01 -15.34 -31.74
C THR A 339 -54.81 -15.02 -30.47
N GLU A 340 -55.52 -13.89 -30.44
CA GLU A 340 -56.53 -13.60 -29.41
C GLU A 340 -57.74 -14.54 -29.59
N ALA A 341 -58.03 -15.35 -28.57
CA ALA A 341 -59.30 -16.07 -28.46
C ALA A 341 -60.24 -15.27 -27.56
N THR A 342 -61.40 -14.87 -28.10
CA THR A 342 -62.47 -14.22 -27.35
C THR A 342 -63.07 -15.21 -26.34
N VAL A 343 -62.78 -15.03 -25.05
CA VAL A 343 -63.43 -15.81 -23.97
C VAL A 343 -64.67 -15.04 -23.49
N ALA A 344 -65.85 -15.64 -23.67
CA ALA A 344 -67.09 -15.15 -23.11
C ALA A 344 -67.08 -15.29 -21.58
N THR A 345 -67.29 -14.19 -20.87
CA THR A 345 -67.32 -14.13 -19.41
C THR A 345 -68.62 -14.74 -18.88
N VAL A 346 -68.53 -15.89 -18.19
CA VAL A 346 -69.60 -16.43 -17.34
C VAL A 346 -69.44 -15.83 -15.94
N VAL A 347 -70.50 -15.20 -15.43
CA VAL A 347 -70.55 -14.55 -14.10
C VAL A 347 -70.61 -15.60 -12.98
N PRO A 348 -69.69 -15.61 -12.00
CA PRO A 348 -69.82 -16.44 -10.80
C PRO A 348 -70.69 -15.74 -9.74
N GLN A 349 -71.59 -16.49 -9.11
CA GLN A 349 -72.38 -16.04 -7.96
C GLN A 349 -71.51 -15.81 -6.71
N SER A 350 -71.82 -14.75 -5.97
CA SER A 350 -71.09 -14.29 -4.78
C SER A 350 -71.21 -15.24 -3.58
N PRO A 351 -70.16 -15.47 -2.76
CA PRO A 351 -70.27 -16.25 -1.53
C PRO A 351 -70.88 -15.44 -0.38
N ARG A 352 -71.69 -16.12 0.43
CA ARG A 352 -72.40 -15.59 1.61
C ARG A 352 -71.41 -15.19 2.73
N PRO A 353 -71.62 -14.08 3.47
CA PRO A 353 -70.69 -13.63 4.51
C PRO A 353 -70.76 -14.47 5.81
N PRO A 354 -69.66 -14.57 6.58
CA PRO A 354 -69.55 -15.40 7.78
C PRO A 354 -70.22 -14.78 9.02
N GLN A 355 -70.76 -15.65 9.89
CA GLN A 355 -71.38 -15.33 11.18
C GLN A 355 -70.33 -14.90 12.24
N PRO A 356 -70.70 -14.02 13.19
CA PRO A 356 -69.80 -13.57 14.25
C PRO A 356 -69.66 -14.59 15.41
N LEU A 357 -68.42 -14.74 15.90
CA LEU A 357 -68.01 -15.57 17.04
C LEU A 357 -68.49 -14.96 18.38
N GLN A 358 -69.01 -15.82 19.27
CA GLN A 358 -69.34 -15.47 20.66
C GLN A 358 -68.07 -15.38 21.55
N PRO A 359 -68.07 -14.53 22.60
CA PRO A 359 -66.97 -14.39 23.54
C PRO A 359 -66.90 -15.53 24.59
N PRO A 360 -65.73 -15.76 25.21
CA PRO A 360 -65.46 -16.96 26.02
C PRO A 360 -66.14 -16.92 27.39
N GLN A 361 -66.64 -18.07 27.84
CA GLN A 361 -67.02 -18.31 29.23
C GLN A 361 -65.85 -18.90 30.02
N SER A 362 -65.70 -18.40 31.24
CA SER A 362 -64.76 -18.78 32.29
C SER A 362 -65.10 -20.14 32.91
N LEU A 363 -64.13 -21.07 32.93
CA LEU A 363 -63.53 -21.77 34.07
C LEU A 363 -62.74 -23.01 33.60
#